data_AF-A0AA97ERS8-F1
#
_entry.id   AF-A0AA97ERS8-F1
#
_cell.length_a   1.000
_cell.length_b   1.000
_cell.length_c   1.000
_cell.angle_alpha   90.00
_cell.angle_beta   90.00
_cell.angle_gamma   90.00
#
_symmetry.space_group_name_H-M   'P 1'
#
loop_
_entity.id
_entity.type
_entity.pdbx_description
1 polymer ?
#
loop_
_entity_poly.entity_id
_entity_poly.type
_entity_poly.pdbx_seq_one_letter_code
_entity_poly.pdbx_strand_id
1 'polypeptide(L)'
;MQVYLVGGAVRDHLLGYPYHEKDYVVVGAMPDQLLALGFQPVGKDFPVFLHPETKDEYALARTERKSGQGYHGFEFYTDSKVTLEEDLIRRDLTINAIAMDEHGHIYDPYGGQHDLEHKILRHVSTAFIEDPLRVLRIARFAARYKTLGFRIADETLTLMQDLTQSGELHALTPERVWKETSRALMENHADEYFAVLRSCGALKVLFPEIDALYGIPQRPEYHPEIDCGIHSMMSLQQACRANYSLDVRFAVLVHDLGKALTPSHELPRHIMHEERGIVPVTQICDRLKVPSSTKQLALTVCKEHLKCHQALSLKPGTLWRLLQRLDVLRRPERVIAFVQACECDAKGRLGLEDRPYPQAQYLLDAMHIVRQIKVQDLAPEIKGHEIGEMLIQKRIDALTIFKNTTYPNIST
;
A
#
# COMPACT_ATOMS: atom_id res chain seq x y z
N MET A 1 -26.76 -27.25 -14.39
CA MET A 1 -25.69 -26.40 -13.85
C MET A 1 -25.06 -25.65 -15.00
N GLN A 2 -24.99 -24.32 -14.91
CA GLN A 2 -24.27 -23.48 -15.86
C GLN A 2 -23.10 -22.84 -15.12
N VAL A 3 -21.93 -22.79 -15.77
CA VAL A 3 -20.71 -22.24 -15.21
C VAL A 3 -20.28 -21.06 -16.07
N TYR A 4 -20.01 -19.93 -15.44
CA TYR A 4 -19.55 -18.73 -16.12
C TYR A 4 -18.25 -18.25 -15.49
N LEU A 5 -17.25 -17.92 -16.30
CA LEU A 5 -16.13 -17.11 -15.86
C LEU A 5 -16.65 -15.69 -15.57
N VAL A 6 -16.26 -15.08 -14.47
CA VAL A 6 -16.81 -13.78 -14.03
C VAL A 6 -15.74 -12.83 -13.51
N GLY A 7 -16.11 -11.55 -13.41
CA GLY A 7 -15.33 -10.59 -12.64
C GLY A 7 -14.02 -10.18 -13.29
N GLY A 8 -12.96 -10.18 -12.48
CA GLY A 8 -11.67 -9.64 -12.89
C GLY A 8 -11.07 -10.37 -14.09
N ALA A 9 -11.29 -11.68 -14.20
CA ALA A 9 -10.79 -12.49 -15.30
C ALA A 9 -11.42 -12.09 -16.64
N VAL A 10 -12.75 -11.90 -16.69
CA VAL A 10 -13.44 -11.47 -17.92
C VAL A 10 -13.06 -10.04 -18.29
N ARG A 11 -13.05 -9.14 -17.31
CA ARG A 11 -12.63 -7.74 -17.48
C ARG A 11 -11.23 -7.63 -18.06
N ASP A 12 -10.26 -8.30 -17.43
CA ASP A 12 -8.86 -8.22 -17.82
C ASP A 12 -8.64 -8.93 -19.17
N HIS A 13 -9.35 -10.03 -19.45
CA HIS A 13 -9.38 -10.66 -20.77
C HIS A 13 -9.85 -9.68 -21.88
N LEU A 14 -10.98 -8.99 -21.67
CA LEU A 14 -11.53 -8.02 -22.63
C LEU A 14 -10.63 -6.80 -22.81
N LEU A 15 -9.87 -6.41 -21.77
CA LEU A 15 -8.88 -5.33 -21.84
C LEU A 15 -7.55 -5.75 -22.50
N GLY A 16 -7.33 -7.04 -22.76
CA GLY A 16 -6.01 -7.56 -23.12
C GLY A 16 -4.97 -7.38 -22.00
N TYR A 17 -5.43 -7.31 -20.74
CA TYR A 17 -4.60 -7.10 -19.56
C TYR A 17 -4.23 -8.45 -18.93
N PRO A 18 -3.00 -8.64 -18.42
CA PRO A 18 -2.61 -9.89 -17.79
C PRO A 18 -3.49 -10.24 -16.59
N TYR A 19 -3.97 -11.48 -16.54
CA TYR A 19 -4.69 -12.04 -15.40
C TYR A 19 -4.26 -13.49 -15.15
N HIS A 20 -4.34 -13.90 -13.89
CA HIS A 20 -3.93 -15.22 -13.43
C HIS A 20 -5.03 -15.93 -12.65
N GLU A 21 -5.78 -15.18 -11.85
CA GLU A 21 -6.91 -15.68 -11.07
C GLU A 21 -8.15 -15.82 -11.98
N LYS A 22 -8.82 -16.97 -11.89
CA LYS A 22 -10.07 -17.26 -12.59
C LYS A 22 -11.14 -17.59 -11.55
N ASP A 23 -12.14 -16.73 -11.51
CA ASP A 23 -13.31 -16.91 -10.66
C ASP A 23 -14.49 -17.34 -11.50
N TYR A 24 -15.19 -18.38 -11.06
CA TYR A 24 -16.36 -18.90 -11.72
C TYR A 24 -17.61 -18.74 -10.84
N VAL A 25 -18.73 -18.41 -11.47
CA VAL A 25 -20.05 -18.51 -10.83
C VAL A 25 -20.79 -19.71 -11.39
N VAL A 26 -21.46 -20.43 -10.49
CA VAL A 26 -22.24 -21.61 -10.79
C VAL A 26 -23.71 -21.31 -10.55
N VAL A 27 -24.50 -21.35 -11.63
CA VAL A 27 -25.94 -21.06 -11.63
C VAL A 27 -26.73 -22.37 -11.77
N GLY A 28 -27.84 -22.48 -11.04
CA GLY A 28 -28.72 -23.64 -11.11
C GLY A 28 -28.09 -24.93 -10.57
N ALA A 29 -27.27 -24.82 -9.52
CA ALA A 29 -26.70 -25.94 -8.79
C ALA A 29 -26.88 -25.81 -7.28
N MET A 30 -26.77 -26.93 -6.57
CA MET A 30 -26.79 -27.00 -5.11
C MET A 30 -25.40 -27.40 -4.57
N PRO A 31 -25.05 -27.02 -3.33
CA PRO A 31 -23.79 -27.40 -2.70
C PRO A 31 -23.45 -28.89 -2.80
N ASP A 32 -24.44 -29.76 -2.54
CA ASP A 32 -24.26 -31.22 -2.58
C ASP A 32 -23.87 -31.73 -3.97
N GLN A 33 -24.29 -31.05 -5.04
CA GLN A 33 -23.91 -31.41 -6.41
C GLN A 33 -22.43 -31.11 -6.68
N LEU A 34 -21.92 -29.98 -6.19
CA LEU A 34 -20.50 -29.62 -6.30
C LEU A 34 -19.64 -30.59 -5.49
N LEU A 35 -20.06 -30.94 -4.27
CA LEU A 35 -19.38 -31.94 -3.44
C LEU A 35 -19.34 -33.31 -4.12
N ALA A 36 -20.45 -33.74 -4.74
CA ALA A 36 -20.50 -34.99 -5.51
C ALA A 36 -19.57 -34.99 -6.73
N LEU A 37 -19.27 -33.82 -7.30
CA LEU A 37 -18.30 -33.63 -8.39
C LEU A 37 -16.84 -33.49 -7.89
N GLY A 38 -16.60 -33.64 -6.58
CA GLY A 38 -15.26 -33.61 -5.99
C GLY A 38 -14.71 -32.21 -5.68
N PHE A 39 -15.54 -31.18 -5.76
CA PHE A 39 -15.17 -29.83 -5.37
C PHE A 39 -14.93 -29.74 -3.85
N GLN A 40 -13.98 -28.91 -3.45
CA GLN A 40 -13.61 -28.75 -2.04
C GLN A 40 -14.12 -27.42 -1.48
N PRO A 41 -14.98 -27.40 -0.45
CA PRO A 41 -15.50 -26.15 0.11
C PRO A 41 -14.39 -25.34 0.78
N VAL A 42 -14.43 -24.02 0.62
CA VAL A 42 -13.48 -23.07 1.21
C VAL A 42 -14.22 -22.00 2.00
N GLY A 43 -13.71 -21.71 3.20
CA GLY A 43 -14.34 -20.76 4.10
C GLY A 43 -15.45 -21.40 4.94
N LYS A 44 -15.86 -20.69 5.99
CA LYS A 44 -16.91 -21.16 6.92
C LYS A 44 -18.28 -20.54 6.65
N ASP A 45 -18.31 -19.40 5.96
CA ASP A 45 -19.49 -18.54 5.91
C ASP A 45 -20.16 -18.47 4.52
N PHE A 46 -19.52 -18.98 3.45
CA PHE A 46 -20.06 -18.91 2.08
C PHE A 46 -19.65 -20.13 1.23
N PRO A 47 -20.55 -20.72 0.42
CA PRO A 47 -20.24 -21.83 -0.51
C PRO A 47 -19.38 -21.39 -1.71
N VAL A 48 -18.11 -21.08 -1.46
CA VAL A 48 -17.05 -21.15 -2.47
C VAL A 48 -16.45 -22.53 -2.44
N PHE A 49 -16.13 -23.08 -3.61
CA PHE A 49 -15.47 -24.35 -3.73
C PHE A 49 -14.25 -24.26 -4.65
N LEU A 50 -13.21 -25.04 -4.37
CA LEU A 50 -12.09 -25.22 -5.29
C LEU A 50 -12.39 -26.36 -6.25
N HIS A 51 -12.12 -26.12 -7.53
CA HIS A 51 -12.15 -27.16 -8.54
C HIS A 51 -11.14 -28.29 -8.18
N PRO A 52 -11.49 -29.58 -8.34
CA PRO A 52 -10.63 -30.70 -7.92
C PRO A 52 -9.24 -30.68 -8.58
N GLU A 53 -9.18 -30.32 -9.86
CA GLU A 53 -7.95 -30.33 -10.66
C GLU A 53 -7.25 -28.95 -10.67
N THR A 54 -7.90 -27.92 -11.23
CA THR A 54 -7.29 -26.60 -11.43
C THR A 54 -7.09 -25.80 -10.15
N LYS A 55 -7.85 -26.11 -9.08
CA LYS A 55 -7.94 -25.32 -7.84
C LYS A 55 -8.48 -23.90 -8.04
N ASP A 56 -9.12 -23.60 -9.17
CA ASP A 56 -9.83 -22.34 -9.38
C ASP A 56 -11.07 -22.23 -8.45
N GLU A 57 -11.50 -21.01 -8.14
CA GLU A 57 -12.63 -20.73 -7.26
C GLU A 57 -13.97 -20.77 -8.00
N TYR A 58 -14.92 -21.54 -7.47
CA TYR A 58 -16.29 -21.69 -7.98
C TYR A 58 -17.27 -21.31 -6.89
N ALA A 59 -17.97 -20.19 -7.08
CA ALA A 59 -18.98 -19.70 -6.16
C ALA A 59 -20.39 -20.03 -6.67
N LEU A 60 -21.27 -20.50 -5.80
CA LEU A 60 -22.70 -20.58 -6.14
C LEU A 60 -23.31 -19.19 -6.28
N ALA A 61 -24.16 -18.99 -7.28
CA ALA A 61 -24.93 -17.77 -7.47
C ALA A 61 -25.79 -17.46 -6.23
N ARG A 62 -25.82 -16.19 -5.82
CA ARG A 62 -26.50 -15.77 -4.60
C ARG A 62 -27.15 -14.39 -4.69
N THR A 63 -28.11 -14.16 -3.80
CA THR A 63 -28.57 -12.82 -3.43
C THR A 63 -28.07 -12.47 -2.02
N GLU A 64 -27.91 -11.18 -1.76
CA GLU A 64 -27.46 -10.63 -0.48
C GLU A 64 -28.59 -9.77 0.08
N ARG A 65 -28.91 -9.91 1.37
CA ARG A 65 -29.85 -9.00 2.07
C ARG A 65 -29.21 -8.46 3.33
N LYS A 66 -29.19 -7.12 3.46
CA LYS A 66 -28.71 -6.44 4.67
C LYS A 66 -29.69 -6.70 5.84
N SER A 67 -29.24 -7.46 6.84
CA SER A 67 -29.96 -7.78 8.08
C SER A 67 -29.48 -6.96 9.30
N GLY A 68 -28.42 -6.15 9.17
CA GLY A 68 -27.90 -5.31 10.25
C GLY A 68 -26.87 -4.25 9.81
N GLN A 69 -26.29 -3.52 10.78
CA GLN A 69 -25.14 -2.64 10.53
C GLN A 69 -23.83 -3.43 10.54
N GLY A 70 -22.91 -3.08 9.62
CA GLY A 70 -21.60 -3.73 9.50
C GLY A 70 -21.59 -5.06 8.73
N TYR A 71 -20.41 -5.68 8.63
CA TYR A 71 -20.13 -6.84 7.76
C TYR A 71 -20.90 -8.13 8.12
N HIS A 72 -21.23 -8.34 9.40
CA HIS A 72 -22.04 -9.49 9.83
C HIS A 72 -23.54 -9.30 9.57
N GLY A 73 -23.95 -8.17 9.01
CA GLY A 73 -25.33 -7.86 8.68
C GLY A 73 -25.74 -8.30 7.30
N PHE A 74 -25.19 -9.38 6.73
CA PHE A 74 -25.66 -9.93 5.45
C PHE A 74 -26.12 -11.38 5.61
N GLU A 75 -27.37 -11.64 5.25
CA GLU A 75 -27.87 -12.99 5.06
C GLU A 75 -27.69 -13.37 3.58
N PHE A 76 -27.01 -14.49 3.35
CA PHE A 76 -26.77 -15.02 2.02
C PHE A 76 -27.85 -16.04 1.69
N TYR A 77 -28.52 -15.84 0.56
CA TYR A 77 -29.50 -16.78 0.04
C TYR A 77 -28.95 -17.36 -1.26
N THR A 78 -28.54 -18.63 -1.20
CA THR A 78 -28.17 -19.44 -2.37
C THR A 78 -29.30 -20.40 -2.66
N ASP A 79 -29.93 -20.26 -3.83
CA ASP A 79 -30.99 -21.14 -4.31
C ASP A 79 -30.71 -21.45 -5.79
N SER A 80 -31.14 -22.62 -6.28
CA SER A 80 -30.98 -22.97 -7.70
C SER A 80 -31.76 -22.03 -8.64
N LYS A 81 -32.68 -21.23 -8.11
CA LYS A 81 -33.43 -20.23 -8.84
C LYS A 81 -32.70 -18.88 -8.96
N VAL A 82 -31.62 -18.65 -8.21
CA VAL A 82 -30.86 -17.40 -8.35
C VAL A 82 -30.26 -17.35 -9.75
N THR A 83 -30.59 -16.29 -10.47
CA THR A 83 -30.14 -16.05 -11.84
C THR A 83 -28.72 -15.47 -11.86
N LEU A 84 -28.07 -15.56 -13.02
CA LEU A 84 -26.78 -14.91 -13.25
C LEU A 84 -26.88 -13.39 -13.04
N GLU A 85 -27.96 -12.76 -13.52
CA GLU A 85 -28.19 -11.32 -13.39
C GLU A 85 -28.29 -10.90 -11.91
N GLU A 86 -29.04 -11.64 -11.09
CA GLU A 86 -29.13 -11.40 -9.64
C GLU A 86 -27.80 -11.58 -8.91
N ASP A 87 -26.91 -12.46 -9.36
CA ASP A 87 -25.54 -12.54 -8.80
C ASP A 87 -24.67 -11.35 -9.24
N LEU A 88 -24.81 -10.91 -10.49
CA LEU A 88 -23.99 -9.83 -11.04
C LEU A 88 -24.36 -8.47 -10.44
N ILE A 89 -25.63 -8.22 -10.08
CA ILE A 89 -26.11 -6.91 -9.56
C ILE A 89 -25.43 -6.46 -8.28
N ARG A 90 -25.00 -7.42 -7.45
CA ARG A 90 -24.41 -7.17 -6.13
C ARG A 90 -22.95 -6.76 -6.22
N ARG A 91 -22.32 -6.82 -7.40
CA ARG A 91 -20.90 -6.51 -7.59
C ARG A 91 -20.62 -5.02 -7.47
N ASP A 92 -19.35 -4.69 -7.31
CA ASP A 92 -18.91 -3.31 -7.08
C ASP A 92 -19.01 -2.46 -8.34
N LEU A 93 -18.39 -2.89 -9.44
CA LEU A 93 -18.29 -2.14 -10.70
C LEU A 93 -18.94 -2.89 -11.87
N THR A 94 -19.53 -2.14 -12.81
CA THR A 94 -20.11 -2.67 -14.07
C THR A 94 -19.10 -3.51 -14.84
N ILE A 95 -17.85 -3.05 -14.93
CA ILE A 95 -16.75 -3.76 -15.58
C ILE A 95 -16.39 -5.10 -14.91
N ASN A 96 -16.78 -5.30 -13.64
CA ASN A 96 -16.62 -6.56 -12.91
C ASN A 96 -17.90 -7.40 -12.90
N ALA A 97 -19.00 -6.88 -13.47
CA ALA A 97 -20.30 -7.51 -13.55
C ALA A 97 -20.56 -8.08 -14.95
N ILE A 98 -19.51 -8.59 -15.59
CA ILE A 98 -19.53 -9.27 -16.88
C ILE A 98 -19.24 -10.76 -16.64
N ALA A 99 -19.96 -11.62 -17.35
CA ALA A 99 -19.80 -13.06 -17.32
C ALA A 99 -19.52 -13.61 -18.72
N MET A 100 -18.78 -14.72 -18.80
CA MET A 100 -18.44 -15.39 -20.05
C MET A 100 -18.67 -16.90 -19.90
N ASP A 101 -19.39 -17.51 -20.85
CA ASP A 101 -19.58 -18.96 -20.88
C ASP A 101 -18.38 -19.71 -21.47
N GLU A 102 -18.44 -21.04 -21.48
CA GLU A 102 -17.40 -21.91 -22.04
C GLU A 102 -17.25 -21.80 -23.57
N HIS A 103 -18.24 -21.23 -24.26
CA HIS A 103 -18.23 -20.98 -25.70
C HIS A 103 -17.72 -19.58 -26.05
N GLY A 104 -17.41 -18.75 -25.05
CA GLY A 104 -16.95 -17.36 -25.22
C GLY A 104 -18.08 -16.35 -25.42
N HIS A 105 -19.35 -16.71 -25.20
CA HIS A 105 -20.43 -15.74 -25.20
C HIS A 105 -20.37 -14.87 -23.95
N ILE A 106 -20.50 -13.56 -24.16
CA ILE A 106 -20.48 -12.55 -23.11
C ILE A 106 -21.90 -12.21 -22.67
N TYR A 107 -22.10 -12.21 -21.35
CA TYR A 107 -23.32 -11.80 -20.68
C TYR A 107 -23.02 -10.53 -19.87
N ASP A 108 -23.65 -9.42 -20.27
CA ASP A 108 -23.38 -8.09 -19.73
C ASP A 108 -24.69 -7.31 -19.50
N PRO A 109 -25.47 -7.65 -18.46
CA PRO A 109 -26.75 -7.00 -18.18
C PRO A 109 -26.61 -5.54 -17.70
N TYR A 110 -25.41 -5.11 -17.27
CA TYR A 110 -25.17 -3.81 -16.64
C TYR A 110 -24.26 -2.87 -17.44
N GLY A 111 -23.95 -3.22 -18.70
CA GLY A 111 -23.20 -2.35 -19.61
C GLY A 111 -21.71 -2.21 -19.28
N GLY A 112 -21.10 -3.22 -18.66
CA GLY A 112 -19.67 -3.26 -18.34
C GLY A 112 -18.76 -3.15 -19.56
N GLN A 113 -19.14 -3.70 -20.72
CA GLN A 113 -18.36 -3.56 -21.97
C GLN A 113 -18.30 -2.11 -22.45
N HIS A 114 -19.41 -1.37 -22.34
CA HIS A 114 -19.46 0.04 -22.68
C HIS A 114 -18.56 0.87 -21.76
N ASP A 115 -18.62 0.62 -20.44
CA ASP A 115 -17.74 1.30 -19.49
C ASP A 115 -16.25 0.90 -19.68
N LEU A 116 -15.95 -0.34 -20.11
CA LEU A 116 -14.59 -0.77 -20.46
C LEU A 116 -14.03 -0.06 -21.70
N GLU A 117 -14.87 0.14 -22.72
CA GLU A 117 -14.54 0.88 -23.93
C GLU A 117 -14.24 2.35 -23.60
N HIS A 118 -15.09 2.97 -22.78
CA HIS A 118 -14.97 4.38 -22.39
C HIS A 118 -14.06 4.64 -21.18
N LYS A 119 -13.43 3.60 -20.62
CA LYS A 119 -12.53 3.68 -19.46
C LYS A 119 -13.21 4.31 -18.23
N ILE A 120 -14.38 3.80 -17.88
CA ILE A 120 -15.21 4.29 -16.78
C ILE A 120 -15.27 3.25 -15.65
N LEU A 121 -15.05 3.70 -14.41
CA LEU A 121 -15.33 2.94 -13.20
C LEU A 121 -16.70 3.38 -12.67
N ARG A 122 -17.73 2.60 -12.99
CA ARG A 122 -19.12 2.85 -12.61
C ARG A 122 -19.64 1.78 -11.66
N HIS A 123 -20.38 2.18 -10.62
CA HIS A 123 -21.06 1.24 -9.74
C HIS A 123 -22.18 0.48 -10.48
N VAL A 124 -22.43 -0.78 -10.11
CA VAL A 124 -23.45 -1.62 -10.78
C VAL A 124 -24.87 -1.17 -10.43
N SER A 125 -25.14 -0.97 -9.14
CA SER A 125 -26.48 -0.71 -8.63
C SER A 125 -26.45 0.01 -7.29
N THR A 126 -27.62 0.47 -6.82
CA THR A 126 -27.77 1.13 -5.52
C THR A 126 -27.35 0.24 -4.34
N ALA A 127 -27.27 -1.09 -4.53
CA ALA A 127 -26.70 -2.02 -3.54
C ALA A 127 -25.23 -1.70 -3.18
N PHE A 128 -24.58 -0.82 -3.94
CA PHE A 128 -23.27 -0.26 -3.59
C PHE A 128 -23.22 0.32 -2.18
N ILE A 129 -24.31 0.93 -1.69
CA ILE A 129 -24.33 1.53 -0.35
C ILE A 129 -24.31 0.50 0.79
N GLU A 130 -24.49 -0.78 0.49
CA GLU A 130 -24.60 -1.82 1.50
C GLU A 130 -23.23 -2.18 2.11
N ASP A 131 -22.15 -2.10 1.33
CA ASP A 131 -20.78 -2.39 1.82
C ASP A 131 -19.86 -1.16 1.66
N PRO A 132 -19.56 -0.42 2.76
CA PRO A 132 -18.68 0.74 2.72
C PRO A 132 -17.26 0.43 2.23
N LEU A 133 -16.83 -0.85 2.21
CA LEU A 133 -15.52 -1.24 1.68
C LEU A 133 -15.40 -0.95 0.18
N ARG A 134 -16.53 -0.82 -0.54
CA ARG A 134 -16.51 -0.53 -1.98
C ARG A 134 -15.88 0.82 -2.31
N VAL A 135 -15.92 1.79 -1.39
CA VAL A 135 -15.19 3.07 -1.54
C VAL A 135 -13.68 2.83 -1.70
N LEU A 136 -13.10 1.98 -0.85
CA LEU A 136 -11.69 1.59 -0.90
C LEU A 136 -11.37 0.76 -2.14
N ARG A 137 -12.27 -0.16 -2.53
CA ARG A 137 -12.10 -0.99 -3.74
C ARG A 137 -12.09 -0.16 -5.01
N ILE A 138 -13.01 0.80 -5.16
CA ILE A 138 -13.03 1.71 -6.31
C ILE A 138 -11.75 2.54 -6.36
N ALA A 139 -11.32 3.11 -5.23
CA ALA A 139 -10.06 3.85 -5.17
C ALA A 139 -8.87 2.97 -5.60
N ARG A 140 -8.86 1.69 -5.23
CA ARG A 140 -7.81 0.74 -5.65
C ARG A 140 -7.90 0.45 -7.15
N PHE A 141 -9.09 0.29 -7.71
CA PHE A 141 -9.25 0.11 -9.16
C PHE A 141 -8.85 1.36 -9.95
N ALA A 142 -9.09 2.55 -9.43
CA ALA A 142 -8.59 3.80 -10.01
C ALA A 142 -7.05 3.81 -10.05
N ALA A 143 -6.40 3.40 -8.97
CA ALA A 143 -4.95 3.24 -8.93
C ALA A 143 -4.43 2.18 -9.91
N ARG A 144 -5.06 0.99 -9.96
CA ARG A 144 -4.68 -0.10 -10.85
C ARG A 144 -4.77 0.27 -12.33
N TYR A 145 -5.83 0.97 -12.71
CA TYR A 145 -6.15 1.28 -14.11
C TYR A 145 -5.82 2.71 -14.53
N LYS A 146 -5.09 3.45 -13.70
CA LYS A 146 -4.68 4.84 -14.00
C LYS A 146 -3.93 4.95 -15.33
N THR A 147 -3.00 4.02 -15.61
CA THR A 147 -2.23 4.01 -16.86
C THR A 147 -3.08 3.75 -18.10
N LEU A 148 -4.22 3.08 -17.94
CA LEU A 148 -5.16 2.81 -19.03
C LEU A 148 -6.15 3.96 -19.25
N GLY A 149 -6.03 5.05 -18.49
CA GLY A 149 -6.88 6.24 -18.62
C GLY A 149 -8.26 6.10 -17.98
N PHE A 150 -8.45 5.15 -17.04
CA PHE A 150 -9.73 5.01 -16.36
C PHE A 150 -10.05 6.21 -15.46
N ARG A 151 -11.32 6.59 -15.43
CA ARG A 151 -11.88 7.59 -14.52
C ARG A 151 -13.11 7.05 -13.79
N ILE A 152 -13.37 7.57 -12.60
CA ILE A 152 -14.60 7.25 -11.86
C ILE A 152 -15.76 8.02 -12.48
N ALA A 153 -16.91 7.36 -12.64
CA ALA A 153 -18.13 8.03 -13.12
C ALA A 153 -18.63 9.04 -12.07
N ASP A 154 -19.18 10.17 -12.49
CA ASP A 154 -19.56 11.27 -11.59
C ASP A 154 -20.62 10.84 -10.55
N GLU A 155 -21.59 10.04 -10.97
CA GLU A 155 -22.62 9.51 -10.06
C GLU A 155 -22.05 8.45 -9.09
N THR A 156 -20.99 7.75 -9.49
CA THR A 156 -20.28 6.82 -8.59
C THR A 156 -19.46 7.58 -7.55
N LEU A 157 -18.79 8.66 -7.94
CA LEU A 157 -18.07 9.53 -7.01
C LEU A 157 -19.04 10.19 -6.01
N THR A 158 -20.20 10.64 -6.48
CA THR A 158 -21.27 11.21 -5.64
C THR A 158 -21.73 10.18 -4.60
N LEU A 159 -21.97 8.93 -5.01
CA LEU A 159 -22.35 7.86 -4.09
C LEU A 159 -21.27 7.54 -3.04
N MET A 160 -19.99 7.62 -3.41
CA MET A 160 -18.87 7.48 -2.47
C MET A 160 -18.82 8.62 -1.45
N GLN A 161 -19.17 9.85 -1.87
CA GLN A 161 -19.28 11.01 -0.97
C GLN A 161 -20.45 10.83 0.01
N ASP A 162 -21.62 10.40 -0.47
CA ASP A 162 -22.79 10.15 0.37
C ASP A 162 -22.51 9.09 1.44
N LEU A 163 -21.85 7.98 1.05
CA LEU A 163 -21.41 6.94 1.99
C LEU A 163 -20.38 7.42 3.01
N THR A 164 -19.53 8.35 2.62
CA THR A 164 -18.57 8.95 3.54
C THR A 164 -19.29 9.84 4.56
N GLN A 165 -20.26 10.65 4.09
CA GLN A 165 -21.03 11.56 4.93
C GLN A 165 -22.02 10.85 5.87
N SER A 166 -22.52 9.68 5.49
CA SER A 166 -23.42 8.88 6.32
C SER A 166 -22.75 8.30 7.58
N GLY A 167 -21.41 8.28 7.62
CA GLY A 167 -20.63 7.72 8.73
C GLY A 167 -20.43 6.20 8.66
N GLU A 168 -20.93 5.53 7.62
CA GLU A 168 -20.81 4.07 7.44
C GLU A 168 -19.35 3.59 7.35
N LEU A 169 -18.42 4.45 6.91
CA LEU A 169 -16.99 4.13 6.90
C LEU A 169 -16.42 3.83 8.29
N HIS A 170 -16.99 4.38 9.36
CA HIS A 170 -16.56 4.10 10.74
C HIS A 170 -16.87 2.67 11.18
N ALA A 171 -17.82 1.99 10.51
CA ALA A 171 -18.16 0.60 10.78
C ALA A 171 -17.20 -0.39 10.13
N LEU A 172 -16.24 0.07 9.30
CA LEU A 172 -15.24 -0.79 8.68
C LEU A 172 -14.24 -1.31 9.72
N THR A 173 -14.01 -2.61 9.71
CA THR A 173 -12.98 -3.21 10.56
C THR A 173 -11.58 -2.80 10.06
N PRO A 174 -10.64 -2.49 10.97
CA PRO A 174 -9.26 -2.17 10.63
C PRO A 174 -8.59 -3.10 9.62
N GLU A 175 -8.79 -4.41 9.77
CA GLU A 175 -8.16 -5.44 8.96
C GLU A 175 -8.65 -5.39 7.52
N ARG A 176 -9.93 -5.05 7.29
CA ARG A 176 -10.48 -4.87 5.94
C ARG A 176 -9.91 -3.61 5.29
N VAL A 177 -9.81 -2.52 6.04
CA VAL A 177 -9.17 -1.27 5.54
C VAL A 177 -7.71 -1.53 5.18
N TRP A 178 -6.95 -2.20 6.04
CA TRP A 178 -5.55 -2.54 5.77
C TRP A 178 -5.39 -3.51 4.59
N LYS A 179 -6.25 -4.52 4.46
CA LYS A 179 -6.19 -5.47 3.33
C LYS A 179 -6.36 -4.76 1.99
N GLU A 180 -7.32 -3.84 1.87
CA GLU A 180 -7.48 -3.06 0.64
C GLU A 180 -6.35 -2.04 0.45
N THR A 181 -5.91 -1.36 1.52
CA THR A 181 -4.83 -0.37 1.45
C THR A 181 -3.50 -0.98 1.06
N SER A 182 -3.14 -2.13 1.63
CA SER A 182 -1.90 -2.84 1.29
C SER A 182 -1.89 -3.32 -0.15
N ARG A 183 -3.04 -3.75 -0.70
CA ARG A 183 -3.18 -4.05 -2.12
C ARG A 183 -3.04 -2.79 -2.97
N ALA A 184 -3.71 -1.70 -2.61
CA ALA A 184 -3.62 -0.43 -3.32
C ALA A 184 -2.20 0.16 -3.33
N LEU A 185 -1.48 0.04 -2.21
CA LEU A 185 -0.07 0.43 -2.11
C LEU A 185 0.82 -0.32 -3.10
N MET A 186 0.45 -1.53 -3.51
CA MET A 186 1.22 -2.33 -4.48
C MET A 186 0.86 -2.06 -5.94
N GLU A 187 -0.15 -1.23 -6.21
CA GLU A 187 -0.48 -0.82 -7.59
C GLU A 187 0.57 0.17 -8.14
N ASN A 188 0.60 0.36 -9.46
CA ASN A 188 1.58 1.24 -10.11
C ASN A 188 1.36 2.74 -9.79
N HIS A 189 0.14 3.11 -9.40
CA HIS A 189 -0.24 4.48 -9.03
C HIS A 189 -0.95 4.50 -7.69
N ALA A 190 -0.25 4.08 -6.62
CA ALA A 190 -0.81 4.06 -5.27
C ALA A 190 -1.20 5.46 -4.75
N ASP A 191 -0.62 6.52 -5.30
CA ASP A 191 -1.00 7.91 -5.06
C ASP A 191 -2.46 8.20 -5.48
N GLU A 192 -2.92 7.62 -6.59
CA GLU A 192 -4.29 7.80 -7.09
C GLU A 192 -5.32 7.25 -6.08
N TYR A 193 -5.00 6.17 -5.38
CA TYR A 193 -5.86 5.62 -4.34
C TYR A 193 -6.14 6.67 -3.26
N PHE A 194 -5.10 7.35 -2.75
CA PHE A 194 -5.27 8.40 -1.75
C PHE A 194 -5.91 9.67 -2.32
N ALA A 195 -5.64 10.00 -3.59
CA ALA A 195 -6.30 11.12 -4.28
C ALA A 195 -7.81 10.90 -4.40
N VAL A 196 -8.24 9.70 -4.79
CA VAL A 196 -9.66 9.32 -4.85
C VAL A 196 -10.29 9.37 -3.46
N LEU A 197 -9.67 8.76 -2.46
CA LEU A 197 -10.16 8.80 -1.08
C LEU A 197 -10.30 10.25 -0.58
N ARG A 198 -9.40 11.14 -0.97
CA ARG A 198 -9.50 12.57 -0.63
C ARG A 198 -10.65 13.24 -1.37
N SER A 199 -10.84 12.94 -2.66
CA SER A 199 -11.92 13.52 -3.48
C SER A 199 -13.33 13.18 -2.99
N CYS A 200 -13.51 12.01 -2.36
CA CYS A 200 -14.78 11.63 -1.75
C CYS A 200 -14.86 11.92 -0.24
N GLY A 201 -13.80 12.49 0.36
CA GLY A 201 -13.71 12.79 1.79
C GLY A 201 -13.34 11.61 2.70
N ALA A 202 -13.27 10.39 2.15
CA ALA A 202 -12.93 9.18 2.90
C ALA A 202 -11.51 9.21 3.50
N LEU A 203 -10.57 9.95 2.90
CA LEU A 203 -9.20 10.07 3.42
C LEU A 203 -9.20 10.63 4.84
N LYS A 204 -9.98 11.69 5.09
CA LYS A 204 -10.10 12.31 6.41
C LYS A 204 -10.65 11.37 7.48
N VAL A 205 -11.50 10.45 7.08
CA VAL A 205 -12.13 9.47 7.98
C VAL A 205 -11.17 8.30 8.28
N LEU A 206 -10.55 7.76 7.24
CA LEU A 206 -9.78 6.50 7.32
C LEU A 206 -8.30 6.73 7.64
N PHE A 207 -7.75 7.86 7.20
CA PHE A 207 -6.33 8.24 7.33
C PHE A 207 -6.20 9.72 7.73
N PRO A 208 -6.80 10.16 8.86
CA PRO A 208 -6.77 11.55 9.29
C PRO A 208 -5.34 12.11 9.41
N GLU A 209 -4.37 11.26 9.74
CA GLU A 209 -2.97 11.65 9.85
C GLU A 209 -2.37 12.05 8.49
N ILE A 210 -2.78 11.38 7.41
CA ILE A 210 -2.35 11.69 6.03
C ILE A 210 -3.11 12.91 5.51
N ASP A 211 -4.43 12.98 5.76
CA ASP A 211 -5.25 14.14 5.38
C ASP A 211 -4.71 15.45 5.98
N ALA A 212 -4.24 15.38 7.23
CA ALA A 212 -3.69 16.53 7.96
C ALA A 212 -2.39 17.11 7.36
N LEU A 213 -1.74 16.43 6.41
CA LEU A 213 -0.58 16.98 5.69
C LEU A 213 -0.98 17.98 4.61
N TYR A 214 -2.18 17.86 4.05
CA TYR A 214 -2.65 18.78 3.01
C TYR A 214 -2.88 20.18 3.60
N GLY A 215 -2.38 21.19 2.90
CA GLY A 215 -2.39 22.59 3.31
C GLY A 215 -1.24 22.99 4.22
N ILE A 216 -0.37 22.06 4.62
CA ILE A 216 0.80 22.36 5.46
C ILE A 216 1.96 22.82 4.58
N PRO A 217 2.40 24.09 4.69
CA PRO A 217 3.38 24.67 3.78
C PRO A 217 4.80 24.25 4.15
N GLN A 218 5.63 24.06 3.11
CA GLN A 218 7.05 23.76 3.14
C GLN A 218 7.84 24.89 2.46
N ARG A 219 9.15 24.90 2.68
CA ARG A 219 10.05 25.88 2.05
C ARG A 219 10.20 25.62 0.54
N PRO A 220 9.79 26.56 -0.34
CA PRO A 220 9.84 26.37 -1.79
C PRO A 220 11.23 26.06 -2.34
N GLU A 221 12.29 26.57 -1.70
CA GLU A 221 13.68 26.31 -2.13
C GLU A 221 14.05 24.81 -2.11
N TYR A 222 13.39 24.02 -1.26
CA TYR A 222 13.64 22.58 -1.13
C TYR A 222 12.46 21.72 -1.54
N HIS A 223 11.26 22.29 -1.52
CA HIS A 223 9.97 21.65 -1.79
C HIS A 223 9.16 22.55 -2.72
N PRO A 224 9.43 22.55 -4.03
CA PRO A 224 8.77 23.46 -4.98
C PRO A 224 7.25 23.24 -5.07
N GLU A 225 6.77 22.06 -4.70
CA GLU A 225 5.35 21.72 -4.55
C GLU A 225 4.66 22.44 -3.37
N ILE A 226 5.44 22.96 -2.40
CA ILE A 226 5.04 23.68 -1.18
C ILE A 226 4.23 22.82 -0.19
N ASP A 227 3.32 21.97 -0.64
CA ASP A 227 2.38 21.24 0.21
C ASP A 227 2.95 19.90 0.69
N CYS A 228 2.87 19.62 2.01
CA CYS A 228 3.36 18.35 2.57
C CYS A 228 2.57 17.13 2.08
N GLY A 229 1.27 17.27 1.85
CA GLY A 229 0.41 16.21 1.33
C GLY A 229 0.80 15.86 -0.10
N ILE A 230 1.02 16.87 -0.94
CA ILE A 230 1.54 16.68 -2.31
C ILE A 230 2.91 16.01 -2.29
N HIS A 231 3.85 16.49 -1.45
CA HIS A 231 5.19 15.88 -1.29
C HIS A 231 5.11 14.38 -0.94
N SER A 232 4.21 14.01 -0.02
CA SER A 232 4.01 12.61 0.37
C SER A 232 3.51 11.75 -0.78
N MET A 233 2.59 12.27 -1.62
CA MET A 233 2.11 11.55 -2.81
C MET A 233 3.22 11.43 -3.87
N MET A 234 3.99 12.49 -4.12
CA MET A 234 5.12 12.46 -5.06
C MET A 234 6.21 11.48 -4.61
N SER A 235 6.47 11.42 -3.31
CA SER A 235 7.40 10.44 -2.73
C SER A 235 6.88 9.01 -2.90
N LEU A 236 5.59 8.77 -2.68
CA LEU A 236 4.96 7.47 -2.93
C LEU A 236 5.03 7.07 -4.41
N GLN A 237 4.85 8.01 -5.34
CA GLN A 237 5.02 7.77 -6.79
C GLN A 237 6.43 7.27 -7.11
N GLN A 238 7.49 7.84 -6.49
CA GLN A 238 8.86 7.34 -6.67
C GLN A 238 9.01 5.88 -6.22
N ALA A 239 8.42 5.53 -5.07
CA ALA A 239 8.44 4.16 -4.57
C ALA A 239 7.68 3.19 -5.49
N CYS A 240 6.61 3.65 -6.13
CA CYS A 240 5.87 2.89 -7.14
C CYS A 240 6.69 2.70 -8.42
N ARG A 241 7.29 3.78 -8.96
CA ARG A 241 8.15 3.76 -10.16
C ARG A 241 9.34 2.83 -10.00
N ALA A 242 9.95 2.80 -8.81
CA ALA A 242 11.06 1.92 -8.48
C ALA A 242 10.63 0.48 -8.14
N ASN A 243 9.33 0.19 -8.16
CA ASN A 243 8.71 -1.09 -7.80
C ASN A 243 9.18 -1.64 -6.45
N TYR A 244 9.23 -0.77 -5.43
CA TYR A 244 9.64 -1.19 -4.10
C TYR A 244 8.55 -1.96 -3.35
N SER A 245 8.96 -2.65 -2.29
CA SER A 245 8.09 -3.49 -1.47
C SER A 245 7.02 -2.69 -0.72
N LEU A 246 5.98 -3.39 -0.27
CA LEU A 246 4.93 -2.83 0.58
C LEU A 246 5.50 -2.08 1.80
N ASP A 247 6.51 -2.66 2.45
CA ASP A 247 7.16 -2.08 3.62
C ASP A 247 7.73 -0.69 3.31
N VAL A 248 8.44 -0.57 2.18
CA VAL A 248 9.03 0.70 1.73
C VAL A 248 7.96 1.70 1.35
N ARG A 249 6.97 1.29 0.53
CA ARG A 249 5.91 2.20 0.07
C ARG A 249 5.08 2.74 1.23
N PHE A 250 4.76 1.90 2.22
CA PHE A 250 4.09 2.35 3.43
C PHE A 250 4.97 3.27 4.28
N ALA A 251 6.26 2.93 4.46
CA ALA A 251 7.18 3.79 5.21
C ALA A 251 7.34 5.18 4.57
N VAL A 252 7.38 5.26 3.23
CA VAL A 252 7.40 6.51 2.47
C VAL A 252 6.10 7.30 2.69
N LEU A 253 4.94 6.65 2.63
CA LEU A 253 3.66 7.32 2.82
C LEU A 253 3.54 8.04 4.17
N VAL A 254 4.16 7.47 5.22
CA VAL A 254 3.98 7.96 6.61
C VAL A 254 5.24 8.61 7.21
N HIS A 255 6.31 8.81 6.44
CA HIS A 255 7.58 9.32 6.98
C HIS A 255 7.45 10.72 7.61
N ASP A 256 6.55 11.54 7.07
CA ASP A 256 6.45 12.97 7.34
C ASP A 256 5.22 13.39 8.15
N LEU A 257 4.47 12.43 8.73
CA LEU A 257 3.23 12.74 9.47
C LEU A 257 3.43 13.76 10.61
N GLY A 258 4.65 13.87 11.14
CA GLY A 258 4.98 14.87 12.16
C GLY A 258 4.94 16.33 11.66
N LYS A 259 5.01 16.58 10.34
CA LYS A 259 4.94 17.93 9.78
C LYS A 259 3.57 18.58 10.03
N ALA A 260 2.49 17.79 9.98
CA ALA A 260 1.14 18.24 10.33
C ALA A 260 1.00 18.73 11.78
N LEU A 261 1.91 18.30 12.67
CA LEU A 261 1.94 18.68 14.09
C LEU A 261 2.89 19.86 14.36
N THR A 262 3.40 20.53 13.32
CA THR A 262 4.29 21.68 13.48
C THR A 262 3.49 22.88 14.00
N PRO A 263 3.91 23.52 15.10
CA PRO A 263 3.29 24.75 15.58
C PRO A 263 3.29 25.84 14.49
N SER A 264 2.21 26.60 14.39
CA SER A 264 2.04 27.62 13.34
C SER A 264 3.18 28.65 13.27
N HIS A 265 3.77 29.02 14.42
CA HIS A 265 4.90 29.94 14.51
C HIS A 265 6.25 29.33 14.09
N GLU A 266 6.34 28.01 13.91
CA GLU A 266 7.53 27.31 13.40
C GLU A 266 7.43 27.00 11.90
N LEU A 267 6.25 27.17 11.29
CA LEU A 267 6.07 26.93 9.85
C LEU A 267 6.90 27.93 9.03
N PRO A 268 7.46 27.51 7.88
CA PRO A 268 7.45 26.16 7.28
C PRO A 268 8.73 25.34 7.59
N ARG A 269 9.34 25.52 8.78
CA ARG A 269 10.65 24.90 9.10
C ARG A 269 10.56 23.47 9.61
N HIS A 270 9.41 23.08 10.19
CA HIS A 270 9.15 21.71 10.68
C HIS A 270 10.24 21.16 11.62
N ILE A 271 10.67 21.97 12.58
CA ILE A 271 11.70 21.59 13.55
C ILE A 271 11.24 20.34 14.32
N MET A 272 12.07 19.30 14.39
CA MET A 272 11.77 18.05 15.12
C MET A 272 10.51 17.29 14.63
N HIS A 273 10.11 17.43 13.36
CA HIS A 273 8.96 16.67 12.84
C HIS A 273 9.22 15.14 12.87
N GLU A 274 10.47 14.69 12.76
CA GLU A 274 10.87 13.29 12.89
C GLU A 274 10.58 12.70 14.28
N GLU A 275 10.59 13.56 15.32
CA GLU A 275 10.22 13.21 16.68
C GLU A 275 8.70 13.24 16.87
N ARG A 276 8.07 14.33 16.39
CA ARG A 276 6.61 14.53 16.47
C ARG A 276 5.86 13.46 15.68
N GLY A 277 6.47 12.91 14.63
CA GLY A 277 5.89 11.89 13.75
C GLY A 277 5.78 10.49 14.38
N ILE A 278 6.53 10.18 15.44
CA ILE A 278 6.52 8.85 16.05
C ILE A 278 5.14 8.46 16.57
N VAL A 279 4.44 9.40 17.23
CA VAL A 279 3.10 9.18 17.77
C VAL A 279 2.07 8.91 16.65
N PRO A 280 1.88 9.79 15.65
CA PRO A 280 0.90 9.54 14.59
C PRO A 280 1.23 8.30 13.75
N VAL A 281 2.51 8.01 13.46
CA VAL A 281 2.92 6.76 12.77
C VAL A 281 2.57 5.53 13.61
N THR A 282 2.77 5.59 14.92
CA THR A 282 2.38 4.49 15.82
C THR A 282 0.87 4.30 15.83
N GLN A 283 0.11 5.39 15.94
CA GLN A 283 -1.36 5.40 16.01
C GLN A 283 -1.99 4.82 14.75
N ILE A 284 -1.59 5.26 13.56
CA ILE A 284 -2.11 4.72 12.29
C ILE A 284 -1.78 3.22 12.16
N CYS A 285 -0.56 2.80 12.54
CA CYS A 285 -0.17 1.39 12.48
C CYS A 285 -0.99 0.51 13.42
N ASP A 286 -1.19 0.94 14.67
CA ASP A 286 -1.94 0.18 15.67
C ASP A 286 -3.43 0.15 15.40
N ARG A 287 -3.97 1.26 14.87
CA ARG A 287 -5.35 1.40 14.46
C ARG A 287 -5.67 0.49 13.27
N LEU A 288 -4.80 0.43 12.26
CA LEU A 288 -5.01 -0.37 11.05
C LEU A 288 -4.46 -1.80 11.13
N LYS A 289 -3.86 -2.21 12.27
CA LYS A 289 -3.23 -3.53 12.43
C LYS A 289 -2.15 -3.81 11.38
N VAL A 290 -1.35 -2.79 11.08
CA VAL A 290 -0.21 -2.89 10.15
C VAL A 290 0.77 -3.97 10.65
N PRO A 291 1.28 -4.86 9.79
CA PRO A 291 2.24 -5.89 10.17
C PRO A 291 3.47 -5.32 10.88
N SER A 292 3.99 -6.07 11.85
CA SER A 292 5.08 -5.61 12.70
C SER A 292 6.35 -5.22 11.93
N SER A 293 6.69 -5.93 10.84
CA SER A 293 7.84 -5.59 10.00
C SER A 293 7.65 -4.22 9.32
N THR A 294 6.49 -4.00 8.71
CA THR A 294 6.08 -2.76 8.06
C THR A 294 6.08 -1.59 9.04
N LYS A 295 5.46 -1.76 10.23
CA LYS A 295 5.46 -0.76 11.31
C LYS A 295 6.87 -0.38 11.75
N GLN A 296 7.75 -1.38 11.93
CA GLN A 296 9.13 -1.12 12.36
C GLN A 296 9.92 -0.30 11.34
N LEU A 297 9.78 -0.59 10.04
CA LEU A 297 10.43 0.20 9.01
C LEU A 297 9.85 1.62 8.98
N ALA A 298 8.53 1.78 9.01
CA ALA A 298 7.87 3.09 9.02
C ALA A 298 8.35 3.99 10.17
N LEU A 299 8.41 3.46 11.39
CA LEU A 299 8.92 4.20 12.56
C LEU A 299 10.39 4.57 12.40
N THR A 300 11.19 3.66 11.84
CA THR A 300 12.62 3.90 11.62
C THR A 300 12.85 4.98 10.57
N VAL A 301 12.12 4.94 9.46
CA VAL A 301 12.19 5.96 8.40
C VAL A 301 11.74 7.32 8.96
N CYS A 302 10.56 7.38 9.60
CA CYS A 302 10.06 8.59 10.25
C CYS A 302 11.13 9.21 11.17
N LYS A 303 11.77 8.40 12.02
CA LYS A 303 12.74 8.88 13.01
C LYS A 303 14.09 9.30 12.43
N GLU A 304 14.56 8.60 11.39
CA GLU A 304 15.97 8.62 11.00
C GLU A 304 16.22 9.18 9.60
N HIS A 305 15.20 9.42 8.76
CA HIS A 305 15.38 9.83 7.35
C HIS A 305 16.23 11.10 7.19
N LEU A 306 16.10 12.09 8.09
CA LEU A 306 16.97 13.28 8.07
C LEU A 306 18.46 12.96 8.20
N LYS A 307 18.81 11.90 8.96
CA LYS A 307 20.21 11.44 9.07
C LYS A 307 20.68 10.79 7.78
N CYS A 308 19.78 10.20 6.99
CA CYS A 308 20.09 9.73 5.64
C CYS A 308 20.42 10.91 4.72
N HIS A 309 19.59 11.95 4.70
CA HIS A 309 19.87 13.14 3.87
C HIS A 309 21.20 13.81 4.22
N GLN A 310 21.57 13.75 5.49
CA GLN A 310 22.83 14.28 6.03
C GLN A 310 23.96 13.23 6.10
N ALA A 311 23.79 12.03 5.52
CA ALA A 311 24.69 10.89 5.74
C ALA A 311 26.18 11.24 5.49
N LEU A 312 26.44 12.03 4.46
CA LEU A 312 27.78 12.46 4.06
C LEU A 312 28.43 13.39 5.09
N SER A 313 27.66 14.19 5.82
CA SER A 313 28.17 15.09 6.86
C SER A 313 28.24 14.45 8.26
N LEU A 314 27.63 13.28 8.46
CA LEU A 314 27.67 12.59 9.76
C LEU A 314 29.10 12.26 10.19
N LYS A 315 29.35 12.37 11.50
CA LYS A 315 30.55 11.81 12.12
C LYS A 315 30.52 10.27 12.02
N PRO A 316 31.66 9.58 11.83
CA PRO A 316 31.71 8.11 11.72
C PRO A 316 31.00 7.37 12.85
N GLY A 317 31.16 7.82 14.11
CA GLY A 317 30.43 7.24 15.24
C GLY A 317 28.90 7.47 15.22
N THR A 318 28.42 8.54 14.58
CA THR A 318 26.98 8.77 14.36
C THR A 318 26.45 7.88 13.24
N LEU A 319 27.22 7.73 12.15
CA LEU A 319 26.91 6.83 11.05
C LEU A 319 26.83 5.37 11.54
N TRP A 320 27.79 4.93 12.37
CA TRP A 320 27.74 3.62 13.01
C TRP A 320 26.46 3.43 13.84
N ARG A 321 26.11 4.40 14.70
CA ARG A 321 24.89 4.32 15.52
C ARG A 321 23.61 4.27 14.68
N LEU A 322 23.57 4.97 13.55
CA LEU A 322 22.46 4.85 12.59
C LEU A 322 22.38 3.42 12.06
N LEU A 323 23.47 2.88 11.49
CA LEU A 323 23.50 1.51 10.96
C LEU A 323 23.16 0.46 12.03
N GLN A 324 23.57 0.68 13.28
CA GLN A 324 23.21 -0.19 14.40
C GLN A 324 21.70 -0.15 14.70
N ARG A 325 21.06 1.03 14.69
CA ARG A 325 19.60 1.15 14.84
C ARG A 325 18.84 0.47 13.70
N LEU A 326 19.42 0.47 12.50
CA LEU A 326 18.92 -0.27 11.33
C LEU A 326 19.19 -1.78 11.41
N ASP A 327 19.81 -2.27 12.49
CA ASP A 327 20.15 -3.69 12.71
C ASP A 327 21.05 -4.29 11.62
N VAL A 328 21.98 -3.48 11.09
CA VAL A 328 22.82 -3.79 9.91
C VAL A 328 23.54 -5.14 9.96
N LEU A 329 23.94 -5.60 11.15
CA LEU A 329 24.72 -6.83 11.29
C LEU A 329 23.86 -8.09 11.11
N ARG A 330 22.61 -8.06 11.59
CA ARG A 330 21.71 -9.22 11.57
C ARG A 330 20.72 -9.16 10.40
N ARG A 331 20.31 -7.97 10.01
CA ARG A 331 19.24 -7.70 9.03
C ARG A 331 19.67 -6.59 8.05
N PRO A 332 20.69 -6.80 7.22
CA PRO A 332 21.19 -5.81 6.27
C PRO A 332 20.11 -5.31 5.29
N GLU A 333 19.11 -6.15 4.98
CA GLU A 333 17.97 -5.80 4.14
C GLU A 333 17.17 -4.59 4.69
N ARG A 334 17.21 -4.34 6.01
CA ARG A 334 16.59 -3.16 6.61
C ARG A 334 17.29 -1.86 6.24
N VAL A 335 18.62 -1.88 6.07
CA VAL A 335 19.37 -0.72 5.60
C VAL A 335 19.00 -0.41 4.17
N ILE A 336 18.87 -1.45 3.32
CA ILE A 336 18.44 -1.31 1.93
C ILE A 336 17.05 -0.67 1.87
N ALA A 337 16.06 -1.22 2.59
CA ALA A 337 14.71 -0.69 2.62
C ALA A 337 14.63 0.75 3.18
N PHE A 338 15.43 1.08 4.20
CA PHE A 338 15.54 2.44 4.73
C PHE A 338 16.10 3.42 3.69
N VAL A 339 17.17 3.04 3.00
CA VAL A 339 17.78 3.85 1.94
C VAL A 339 16.81 4.08 0.79
N GLN A 340 16.10 3.03 0.35
CA GLN A 340 15.06 3.12 -0.69
C GLN A 340 13.97 4.15 -0.32
N ALA A 341 13.48 4.11 0.92
CA ALA A 341 12.48 5.08 1.37
C ALA A 341 13.01 6.52 1.40
N CYS A 342 14.22 6.73 1.90
CA CYS A 342 14.84 8.06 1.95
C CYS A 342 15.15 8.62 0.55
N GLU A 343 15.50 7.76 -0.40
CA GLU A 343 15.69 8.16 -1.79
C GLU A 343 14.36 8.59 -2.44
N CYS A 344 13.27 7.88 -2.13
CA CYS A 344 11.93 8.26 -2.61
C CYS A 344 11.49 9.62 -2.07
N ASP A 345 11.70 9.91 -0.78
CA ASP A 345 11.46 11.24 -0.20
C ASP A 345 12.35 12.31 -0.86
N ALA A 346 13.63 12.00 -1.06
CA ALA A 346 14.51 12.94 -1.75
C ALA A 346 14.05 13.22 -3.19
N LYS A 347 13.60 12.22 -3.95
CA LYS A 347 13.17 12.37 -5.34
C LYS A 347 11.69 12.76 -5.47
N GLY A 348 10.89 12.70 -4.41
CA GLY A 348 9.46 13.00 -4.43
C GLY A 348 9.14 14.49 -4.43
N ARG A 349 9.80 15.30 -5.27
CA ARG A 349 9.74 16.76 -5.25
C ARG A 349 9.60 17.34 -6.65
N LEU A 350 8.77 18.37 -6.79
CA LEU A 350 8.41 18.91 -8.09
C LEU A 350 9.63 19.46 -8.84
N GLY A 351 9.87 18.94 -10.05
CA GLY A 351 10.99 19.32 -10.92
C GLY A 351 12.34 18.78 -10.47
N LEU A 352 12.38 17.94 -9.44
CA LEU A 352 13.59 17.35 -8.85
C LEU A 352 13.53 15.81 -8.83
N GLU A 353 12.64 15.21 -9.62
CA GLU A 353 12.29 13.79 -9.58
C GLU A 353 13.45 12.87 -9.95
N ASP A 354 14.35 13.33 -10.80
CA ASP A 354 15.49 12.55 -11.28
C ASP A 354 16.82 13.01 -10.66
N ARG A 355 16.79 13.84 -9.60
CA ARG A 355 18.02 14.35 -8.99
C ARG A 355 18.89 13.20 -8.42
N PRO A 356 20.23 13.29 -8.53
CA PRO A 356 21.11 12.33 -7.88
C PRO A 356 20.93 12.34 -6.34
N TYR A 357 21.01 11.16 -5.74
CA TYR A 357 20.96 10.98 -4.28
C TYR A 357 22.15 10.13 -3.80
N PRO A 358 23.39 10.68 -3.80
CA PRO A 358 24.61 9.93 -3.49
C PRO A 358 24.64 9.35 -2.06
N GLN A 359 23.83 9.88 -1.16
CA GLN A 359 23.63 9.38 0.21
C GLN A 359 23.22 7.91 0.23
N ALA A 360 22.43 7.45 -0.77
CA ALA A 360 22.03 6.07 -0.88
C ALA A 360 23.23 5.14 -1.01
N GLN A 361 24.07 5.37 -2.03
CA GLN A 361 25.26 4.54 -2.25
C GLN A 361 26.23 4.63 -1.09
N TYR A 362 26.44 5.83 -0.53
CA TYR A 362 27.30 6.04 0.63
C TYR A 362 26.90 5.18 1.84
N LEU A 363 25.59 5.10 2.16
CA LEU A 363 25.10 4.26 3.25
C LEU A 363 25.22 2.76 2.95
N LEU A 364 25.01 2.34 1.71
CA LEU A 364 25.17 0.95 1.30
C LEU A 364 26.64 0.51 1.38
N ASP A 365 27.56 1.33 0.91
CA ASP A 365 29.01 1.10 1.03
C ASP A 365 29.43 1.02 2.51
N ALA A 366 28.98 1.97 3.33
CA ALA A 366 29.23 1.97 4.77
C ALA A 366 28.70 0.69 5.44
N MET A 367 27.50 0.22 5.06
CA MET A 367 26.94 -1.06 5.49
C MET A 367 27.88 -2.23 5.12
N HIS A 368 28.36 -2.29 3.88
CA HIS A 368 29.24 -3.38 3.44
C HIS A 368 30.53 -3.41 4.26
N ILE A 369 31.15 -2.26 4.50
CA ILE A 369 32.39 -2.13 5.27
C ILE A 369 32.21 -2.64 6.71
N VAL A 370 31.19 -2.17 7.43
CA VAL A 370 31.03 -2.55 8.86
C VAL A 370 30.67 -4.02 9.04
N ARG A 371 30.05 -4.65 8.03
CA ARG A 371 29.69 -6.07 8.04
C ARG A 371 30.85 -7.00 7.72
N GLN A 372 31.89 -6.51 7.07
CA GLN A 372 33.11 -7.30 6.81
C GLN A 372 33.96 -7.47 8.07
N ILE A 373 33.79 -6.61 9.08
CA ILE A 373 34.55 -6.64 10.33
C ILE A 373 34.02 -7.74 11.26
N LYS A 374 34.88 -8.73 11.53
CA LYS A 374 34.62 -9.91 12.35
C LYS A 374 35.54 -9.97 13.56
N VAL A 375 35.23 -10.87 14.48
CA VAL A 375 36.05 -11.12 15.69
C VAL A 375 37.48 -11.51 15.32
N GLN A 376 37.68 -12.21 14.20
CA GLN A 376 39.00 -12.60 13.71
C GLN A 376 39.91 -11.42 13.33
N ASP A 377 39.34 -10.23 13.14
CA ASP A 377 40.11 -9.01 12.84
C ASP A 377 40.66 -8.34 14.11
N LEU A 378 40.33 -8.87 15.29
CA LEU A 378 40.84 -8.41 16.58
C LEU A 378 42.14 -9.14 16.95
N ALA A 379 42.94 -8.49 17.79
CA ALA A 379 44.15 -9.09 18.31
C ALA A 379 43.80 -10.28 19.25
N PRO A 380 44.53 -11.43 19.17
CA PRO A 380 44.20 -12.65 19.92
C PRO A 380 44.11 -12.50 21.45
N GLU A 381 44.75 -11.46 21.99
CA GLU A 381 44.77 -11.10 23.40
C GLU A 381 43.46 -10.49 23.92
N ILE A 382 42.60 -9.96 23.04
CA ILE A 382 41.32 -9.35 23.42
C ILE A 382 40.31 -10.44 23.77
N LYS A 383 39.79 -10.44 25.01
CA LYS A 383 38.91 -11.51 25.52
C LYS A 383 37.69 -10.96 26.24
N GLY A 384 36.61 -11.75 26.25
CA GLY A 384 35.41 -11.45 27.03
C GLY A 384 34.70 -10.17 26.59
N HIS A 385 34.33 -9.32 27.55
CA HIS A 385 33.53 -8.11 27.34
C HIS A 385 34.20 -7.08 26.41
N GLU A 386 35.53 -7.04 26.36
CA GLU A 386 36.32 -6.11 25.53
C GLU A 386 36.12 -6.35 24.02
N ILE A 387 35.73 -7.57 23.62
CA ILE A 387 35.51 -7.93 22.20
C ILE A 387 34.45 -7.01 21.58
N GLY A 388 33.35 -6.76 22.30
CA GLY A 388 32.23 -5.95 21.78
C GLY A 388 32.64 -4.50 21.54
N GLU A 389 33.33 -3.90 22.51
CA GLU A 389 33.82 -2.52 22.45
C GLU A 389 34.85 -2.35 21.33
N MET A 390 35.80 -3.28 21.23
CA MET A 390 36.84 -3.24 20.21
C MET A 390 36.29 -3.44 18.79
N LEU A 391 35.26 -4.27 18.61
CA LEU A 391 34.56 -4.37 17.32
C LEU A 391 33.84 -3.08 16.96
N ILE A 392 33.24 -2.39 17.92
CA ILE A 392 32.62 -1.09 17.69
C ILE A 392 33.68 -0.07 17.25
N GLN A 393 34.80 0.01 17.98
CA GLN A 393 35.88 0.93 17.65
C GLN A 393 36.44 0.66 16.25
N LYS A 394 36.74 -0.60 15.90
CA LYS A 394 37.21 -0.97 14.55
C LYS A 394 36.23 -0.58 13.45
N ARG A 395 34.92 -0.69 13.68
CA ARG A 395 33.91 -0.26 12.71
C ARG A 395 33.90 1.26 12.55
N ILE A 396 34.02 2.01 13.64
CA ILE A 396 34.11 3.47 13.59
C ILE A 396 35.39 3.91 12.87
N ASP A 397 36.52 3.25 13.12
CA ASP A 397 37.80 3.53 12.46
C ASP A 397 37.72 3.23 10.96
N ALA A 398 37.13 2.09 10.56
CA ALA A 398 36.92 1.74 9.17
C ALA A 398 36.01 2.75 8.44
N LEU A 399 34.94 3.21 9.10
CA LEU A 399 34.10 4.29 8.56
C LEU A 399 34.83 5.64 8.47
N THR A 400 35.78 5.89 9.36
CA THR A 400 36.64 7.09 9.29
C THR A 400 37.56 7.04 8.08
N ILE A 401 38.22 5.90 7.85
CA ILE A 401 39.06 5.66 6.67
C ILE A 401 38.23 5.78 5.39
N PHE A 402 37.06 5.14 5.34
CA PHE A 402 36.12 5.20 4.23
C PHE A 402 35.75 6.63 3.86
N LYS A 403 35.35 7.43 4.85
CA LYS A 403 34.98 8.83 4.63
C LYS A 403 36.14 9.66 4.09
N ASN A 404 37.34 9.48 4.63
CA ASN A 404 38.52 10.25 4.22
C ASN A 404 39.07 9.84 2.84
N THR A 405 38.91 8.58 2.44
CA THR A 405 39.53 8.05 1.22
C THR A 405 38.60 8.13 0.01
N THR A 406 37.31 7.81 0.21
CA THR A 406 36.34 7.68 -0.89
C THR A 406 35.52 8.96 -1.09
N TYR A 407 35.38 9.79 -0.05
CA TYR A 407 34.58 11.03 -0.08
C TYR A 407 35.33 12.26 0.49
N PRO A 408 36.57 12.56 0.04
CA PRO A 408 37.43 13.56 0.68
C PRO A 408 36.91 15.00 0.62
N ASN A 409 36.14 15.35 -0.42
CA ASN A 409 35.70 16.74 -0.67
C ASN A 409 34.35 17.11 -0.02
N ILE A 410 33.81 16.27 0.87
CA ILE A 410 32.50 16.51 1.51
C ILE A 410 32.64 16.88 3.00
N SER A 411 33.89 17.05 3.47
CA SER A 411 34.19 17.50 4.82
C SER A 411 34.58 18.98 4.84
N THR A 412 33.59 19.87 4.78
CA THR A 412 33.58 21.20 5.44
C THR A 412 32.14 21.67 5.62
#